data_AF-A0A0G0LJG0-F1
#
_entry.id   AF-A0A0G0LJG0-F1
#
_cell.length_a   1.000
_cell.length_b   1.000
_cell.length_c   1.000
_cell.angle_alpha   90.00
_cell.angle_beta   90.00
_cell.angle_gamma   90.00
#
_symmetry.space_group_name_H-M   'P 1'
#
loop_
_entity.id
_entity.type
_entity.pdbx_description
1 polymer ?
#
loop_
_entity_poly.entity_id
_entity_poly.type
_entity_poly.pdbx_seq_one_letter_code
_entity_poly.pdbx_strand_id
1 'polypeptide(L)'
;MSKTPPRLTDKFQIQKKRVILDTMKTNILKYNVIIKKEDKYFVAYVPTLGISDFGKSLEEAKKNVKAAITVHVEGLIKTKSEVPPPDNEDFYISQAEITINKNPKFAY
;
A
#
# COMPACT_ATOMS: atom_id res chain seq x y z
N MET A 1 -47.91 -4.70 -15.15
CA MET A 1 -46.94 -5.42 -16.01
C MET A 1 -46.25 -6.52 -15.22
N SER A 2 -46.52 -7.79 -15.52
CA SER A 2 -45.83 -8.94 -14.91
C SER A 2 -44.44 -9.12 -15.54
N LYS A 3 -43.38 -9.03 -14.74
CA LYS A 3 -42.04 -9.40 -15.21
C LYS A 3 -41.95 -10.92 -15.31
N THR A 4 -41.76 -11.44 -16.52
CA THR A 4 -41.56 -12.87 -16.78
C THR A 4 -40.34 -13.37 -15.99
N PRO A 5 -40.43 -14.48 -15.25
CA PRO A 5 -39.30 -14.99 -14.48
C PRO A 5 -38.17 -15.46 -15.40
N PRO A 6 -36.90 -15.28 -15.00
CA PRO A 6 -35.74 -15.68 -15.79
C PRO A 6 -35.72 -17.19 -16.04
N ARG A 7 -35.24 -17.61 -17.22
CA ARG A 7 -35.14 -19.03 -17.59
C ARG A 7 -34.16 -19.74 -16.66
N LEU A 8 -34.33 -21.06 -16.50
CA LEU A 8 -33.52 -21.87 -15.59
C LEU A 8 -32.00 -21.79 -15.93
N THR A 9 -31.68 -21.70 -17.22
CA THR A 9 -30.32 -21.47 -17.73
C THR A 9 -29.76 -20.12 -17.27
N ASP A 10 -30.59 -19.07 -17.26
CA ASP A 10 -30.19 -17.74 -16.82
C ASP A 10 -29.93 -17.75 -15.32
N LYS A 11 -30.75 -18.45 -14.53
CA LYS A 11 -30.54 -18.60 -13.08
C LYS A 11 -29.20 -19.27 -12.76
N PHE A 12 -28.81 -20.29 -13.53
CA PHE A 12 -27.53 -20.98 -13.34
C PHE A 12 -26.34 -20.06 -13.66
N GLN A 13 -26.41 -19.30 -14.76
CA GLN A 13 -25.36 -18.35 -15.13
C GLN A 13 -25.28 -17.18 -14.15
N ILE A 14 -26.42 -16.69 -13.64
CA ILE A 14 -26.50 -15.68 -12.58
C ILE A 14 -25.86 -16.21 -11.29
N GLN A 15 -26.18 -17.44 -10.89
CA GLN A 15 -25.60 -18.06 -9.70
C GLN A 15 -24.08 -18.24 -9.85
N LYS A 16 -23.62 -18.75 -10.99
CA LYS A 16 -22.19 -18.96 -11.27
C LYS A 16 -21.43 -17.63 -11.29
N LYS A 17 -22.00 -16.59 -11.91
CA LYS A 17 -21.43 -15.23 -11.90
C LYS A 17 -21.39 -14.64 -10.49
N ARG A 18 -22.42 -14.86 -9.67
CA ARG A 18 -22.47 -14.41 -8.28
C ARG A 18 -21.42 -15.11 -7.41
N VAL A 19 -21.27 -16.42 -7.56
CA VAL A 19 -20.18 -17.19 -6.91
C VAL A 19 -18.82 -16.66 -7.34
N ILE A 20 -18.57 -16.45 -8.64
CA ILE A 20 -17.30 -15.90 -9.14
C ILE A 20 -17.02 -14.50 -8.54
N LEU A 21 -18.03 -13.63 -8.48
CA LEU A 21 -17.92 -12.30 -7.88
C LEU A 21 -17.64 -12.37 -6.37
N ASP A 22 -18.32 -13.25 -5.64
CA ASP A 22 -18.07 -13.48 -4.20
C ASP A 22 -16.68 -14.11 -3.95
N THR A 23 -16.11 -14.81 -4.94
CA THR A 23 -14.75 -15.38 -4.85
C THR A 23 -13.66 -14.34 -5.14
N MET A 24 -13.97 -13.26 -5.87
CA MET A 24 -13.04 -12.16 -6.14
C MET A 24 -13.13 -11.09 -5.05
N LYS A 25 -12.81 -11.45 -3.80
CA LYS A 25 -12.56 -10.46 -2.74
C LYS A 25 -11.24 -9.75 -3.03
N THR A 26 -11.29 -8.56 -3.60
CA THR A 26 -10.12 -7.69 -3.72
C THR A 26 -9.73 -7.17 -2.35
N ASN A 27 -8.63 -7.69 -1.79
CA ASN A 27 -8.05 -7.12 -0.58
C ASN A 27 -7.25 -5.86 -0.95
N ILE A 28 -7.71 -4.70 -0.47
CA ILE A 28 -6.96 -3.46 -0.60
C ILE A 28 -6.00 -3.38 0.58
N LEU A 29 -4.70 -3.52 0.31
CA LEU A 29 -3.65 -3.34 1.30
C LEU A 29 -3.13 -1.90 1.21
N LYS A 30 -3.19 -1.18 2.32
CA LYS A 30 -2.68 0.19 2.44
C LYS A 30 -1.51 0.16 3.41
N TYR A 31 -0.37 0.69 3.00
CA TYR A 31 0.81 0.82 3.84
C TYR A 31 1.25 2.29 3.87
N ASN A 32 1.72 2.74 5.03
CA ASN A 32 2.24 4.07 5.24
C ASN A 32 3.62 4.21 4.60
N VAL A 33 3.79 5.28 3.84
CA VAL A 33 5.05 5.58 3.14
C VAL A 33 5.58 6.90 3.66
N ILE A 34 6.79 6.88 4.21
CA ILE A 34 7.52 8.06 4.66
C ILE A 34 8.50 8.44 3.57
N ILE A 35 8.44 9.67 3.06
CA ILE A 35 9.35 10.14 2.02
C ILE A 35 10.22 11.27 2.55
N LYS A 36 11.53 11.09 2.47
CA LYS A 36 12.53 12.09 2.85
C LYS A 36 13.35 12.49 1.62
N LYS A 37 13.59 13.78 1.43
CA LYS A 37 14.54 14.26 0.42
C LYS A 37 15.97 14.07 0.95
N GLU A 38 16.80 13.38 0.18
CA GLU A 38 18.21 13.15 0.48
C GLU A 38 19.03 13.55 -0.75
N ASP A 39 19.71 14.70 -0.65
CA ASP A 39 20.46 15.32 -1.75
C ASP A 39 19.61 15.44 -3.04
N LYS A 40 19.98 14.71 -4.10
CA LYS A 40 19.29 14.69 -5.41
C LYS A 40 18.17 13.65 -5.51
N TYR A 41 17.90 12.89 -4.45
CA TYR A 41 16.92 11.82 -4.43
C TYR A 41 15.82 12.06 -3.39
N PHE A 42 14.72 11.35 -3.59
CA PHE A 42 13.64 11.17 -2.63
C PHE A 42 13.64 9.70 -2.23
N VAL A 43 13.93 9.43 -0.96
CA VAL A 43 13.95 8.09 -0.39
C VAL A 43 12.61 7.84 0.29
N ALA A 44 11.91 6.81 -0.18
CA ALA A 44 10.63 6.36 0.33
C ALA A 44 10.83 5.09 1.17
N TYR A 45 10.35 5.12 2.41
CA TYR A 45 10.45 4.01 3.35
C TYR A 45 9.05 3.54 3.78
N VAL A 46 8.87 2.23 3.90
CA VAL A 46 7.62 1.58 4.31
C VAL A 46 7.87 0.85 5.63
N PRO A 47 7.59 1.47 6.80
CA PRO A 47 7.99 0.94 8.09
C PRO A 47 7.49 -0.49 8.37
N THR A 48 6.22 -0.75 8.11
CA THR A 48 5.56 -2.03 8.40
C THR A 48 6.14 -3.20 7.60
N LEU A 49 6.68 -2.92 6.41
CA LEU A 49 7.30 -3.93 5.56
C LEU A 49 8.83 -3.96 5.68
N GLY A 50 9.44 -2.96 6.33
CA GLY A 50 10.90 -2.83 6.43
C GLY A 50 11.61 -2.66 5.08
N ILE A 51 10.92 -2.10 4.07
CA ILE A 51 11.47 -1.89 2.72
C ILE A 51 11.59 -0.40 2.39
N SER A 52 12.49 -0.09 1.47
CA SER A 52 12.66 1.24 0.92
C SER A 52 12.91 1.21 -0.58
N ASP A 53 12.57 2.29 -1.26
CA ASP A 53 12.97 2.56 -2.64
C ASP A 53 13.19 4.08 -2.81
N PHE A 54 13.70 4.52 -3.95
CA PHE A 54 14.00 5.93 -4.18
C PHE A 54 13.69 6.38 -5.61
N GLY A 55 13.64 7.70 -5.81
CA GLY A 55 13.47 8.32 -7.12
C GLY A 55 14.14 9.69 -7.19
N LYS A 56 14.39 10.20 -8.39
CA LYS A 56 14.93 11.56 -8.61
C LYS A 56 13.88 12.65 -8.40
N SER A 57 12.60 12.25 -8.35
CA SER A 57 11.47 13.11 -8.00
C SER A 57 10.58 12.43 -6.97
N LEU A 58 9.74 13.22 -6.30
CA LEU A 58 8.74 12.71 -5.35
C LEU A 58 7.81 11.68 -6.03
N GLU A 59 7.38 11.95 -7.26
CA GLU A 59 6.47 11.06 -8.00
C GLU A 59 7.16 9.76 -8.43
N GLU A 60 8.43 9.83 -8.83
CA GLU A 60 9.22 8.64 -9.12
C GLU A 60 9.40 7.77 -7.87
N ALA A 61 9.73 8.37 -6.72
CA ALA A 61 9.86 7.63 -5.46
C ALA A 61 8.55 6.93 -5.07
N LYS A 62 7.40 7.61 -5.20
CA LYS A 62 6.07 7.02 -4.97
C LYS A 62 5.76 5.86 -5.91
N LYS A 63 6.12 5.99 -7.19
CA LYS A 63 5.93 4.92 -8.19
C LYS A 63 6.79 3.71 -7.86
N ASN A 64 8.08 3.93 -7.58
CA ASN A 64 9.05 2.88 -7.33
C ASN A 64 8.73 2.13 -6.04
N VAL A 65 8.47 2.84 -4.93
CA VAL A 65 8.09 2.19 -3.66
C VAL A 65 6.80 1.40 -3.78
N LYS A 66 5.82 1.86 -4.57
CA LYS A 66 4.60 1.09 -4.84
C LYS A 66 4.92 -0.23 -5.55
N ALA A 67 5.82 -0.21 -6.53
CA ALA A 67 6.27 -1.43 -7.21
C ALA A 67 7.02 -2.36 -6.25
N ALA A 68 7.88 -1.80 -5.38
CA ALA A 68 8.61 -2.56 -4.36
C ALA A 68 7.66 -3.23 -3.35
N ILE A 69 6.63 -2.52 -2.87
CA ILE A 69 5.58 -3.09 -2.00
C ILE A 69 4.91 -4.27 -2.69
N THR A 70 4.49 -4.11 -3.95
CA THR A 70 3.85 -5.19 -4.72
C THR A 70 4.73 -6.41 -4.82
N VAL A 71 5.98 -6.24 -5.26
CA VAL A 71 6.94 -7.34 -5.43
C VAL A 71 7.22 -8.04 -4.10
N HIS A 72 7.37 -7.28 -3.01
CA HIS A 72 7.62 -7.82 -1.68
C HIS A 72 6.44 -8.68 -1.18
N VAL A 73 5.22 -8.15 -1.24
CA VAL A 73 4.00 -8.86 -0.81
C VAL A 73 3.75 -10.10 -1.67
N GLU A 74 3.89 -9.99 -3.00
CA GLU A 74 3.77 -11.15 -3.90
C GLU A 74 4.82 -12.22 -3.59
N GLY A 75 6.05 -11.80 -3.25
CA GLY A 75 7.11 -12.67 -2.79
C GLY A 75 6.72 -13.46 -1.55
N LEU A 76 6.22 -12.78 -0.50
CA LEU A 76 5.76 -13.41 0.73
C LEU A 76 4.63 -14.43 0.48
N ILE A 77 3.65 -14.07 -0.35
CA ILE A 77 2.55 -14.97 -0.73
C ILE A 77 3.09 -16.21 -1.45
N LYS A 78 3.99 -16.02 -2.43
CA LYS A 78 4.58 -17.09 -3.22
C LYS A 78 5.37 -18.07 -2.35
N THR A 79 6.07 -17.58 -1.33
CA THR A 79 6.84 -18.41 -0.39
C THR A 79 6.01 -18.96 0.76
N LYS A 80 4.70 -18.68 0.80
CA LYS A 80 3.80 -19.04 1.92
C LYS A 80 4.25 -18.44 3.26
N SER A 81 4.91 -17.29 3.20
CA SER A 81 5.27 -16.49 4.37
C SER A 81 4.08 -15.63 4.81
N GLU A 82 4.09 -15.20 6.06
CA GLU A 82 3.10 -14.26 6.57
C GLU A 82 3.27 -12.90 5.89
N VAL A 83 2.14 -12.29 5.51
CA VAL A 83 2.09 -10.92 4.99
C VAL A 83 1.74 -9.99 6.14
N PRO A 84 2.57 -8.98 6.47
CA PRO A 84 2.23 -7.99 7.48
C PRO A 84 0.88 -7.33 7.17
N PRO A 85 0.00 -7.13 8.18
CA PRO A 85 -1.29 -6.51 7.96
C PRO A 85 -1.13 -5.09 7.40
N PRO A 86 -2.10 -4.60 6.61
CA PRO A 86 -2.07 -3.22 6.15
C PRO A 86 -2.18 -2.27 7.34
N ASP A 87 -1.60 -1.09 7.19
CA ASP A 87 -1.66 -0.05 8.20
C ASP A 87 -3.08 0.52 8.33
N ASN A 88 -3.41 0.93 9.56
CA ASN A 88 -4.65 1.63 9.88
C ASN A 88 -4.42 3.16 9.93
N GLU A 89 -5.44 3.89 10.35
CA GLU A 89 -5.38 5.36 10.46
C GLU A 89 -4.67 5.85 11.73
N ASP A 90 -4.33 4.96 12.66
CA ASP A 90 -3.65 5.27 13.92
C ASP A 90 -2.13 5.40 13.73
N PHE A 91 -1.72 6.20 12.75
CA PHE A 91 -0.32 6.45 12.43
C PHE A 91 -0.05 7.95 12.35
N TYR A 92 0.76 8.44 13.30
CA TYR A 92 1.00 9.86 13.49
C TYR A 92 2.45 10.21 13.17
N ILE A 93 2.65 11.10 12.18
CA ILE A 93 3.94 11.72 11.88
C ILE A 93 3.81 13.22 12.16
N SER A 94 4.73 13.75 12.97
CA SER A 94 4.81 15.18 13.24
C SER A 94 6.27 15.64 13.33
N GLN A 95 6.47 16.94 13.21
CA GLN A 95 7.74 17.59 13.49
C GLN A 95 7.57 18.42 14.76
N ALA A 96 8.58 18.41 15.64
CA ALA A 96 8.63 19.29 16.80
C ALA A 96 9.69 20.37 16.56
N GLU A 97 9.32 21.61 16.84
CA GLU A 97 10.23 22.75 16.77
C GLU A 97 10.73 23.10 18.18
N ILE A 98 12.01 23.40 18.30
CA ILE A 98 12.64 23.82 19.55
C ILE A 98 13.44 25.09 19.32
N THR A 99 13.50 25.94 20.35
CA THR A 99 14.37 27.12 20.38
C THR A 99 15.55 26.84 21.30
N ILE A 100 16.77 27.08 20.82
CA ILE A 100 17.99 26.96 21.62
C ILE A 100 18.75 28.29 21.62
N ASN A 101 19.22 28.71 22.81
CA ASN A 101 19.98 29.95 22.98
C ASN A 101 21.50 29.73 22.86
N LYS A 102 21.92 28.59 22.29
CA LYS A 102 23.33 28.22 22.11
C LYS A 102 23.55 27.85 20.65
N ASN A 103 24.76 28.07 20.13
CA ASN A 103 25.13 27.69 18.77
C ASN A 103 25.48 26.18 18.73
N PRO A 104 24.64 25.31 18.13
CA PRO A 104 24.91 23.88 18.08
C PRO A 104 26.03 23.57 17.07
N LYS A 105 26.80 22.51 17.34
CA LYS A 105 27.65 21.88 16.32
C LYS A 105 26.89 20.71 15.73
N PHE A 106 26.67 20.71 14.42
CA PHE A 106 25.99 19.63 13.71
C PHE A 106 26.97 18.57 13.23
N ALA A 107 26.56 17.31 13.32
CA ALA A 107 27.22 16.20 12.64
C ALA A 107 26.57 16.04 11.25
N TYR A 108 27.40 15.90 10.21
CA TYR A 108 27.00 15.63 8.84
C TYR A 108 27.56 14.29 8.40
#